data_AF-A0A4Y2WS43-F1
#
_entry.id   AF-A0A4Y2WS43-F1
#
_cell.length_a   1.000
_cell.length_b   1.000
_cell.length_c   1.000
_cell.angle_alpha   90.00
_cell.angle_beta   90.00
_cell.angle_gamma   90.00
#
_symmetry.space_group_name_H-M   'P 1'
#
loop_
_entity.id
_entity.type
_entity.pdbx_description
1 polymer ?
#
loop_
_entity_poly.entity_id
_entity_poly.type
_entity_poly.pdbx_seq_one_letter_code
_entity_poly.pdbx_strand_id
1 'polypeptide(L)'
;MSLSILEGASRKRKHDISETETNSVKHKKSKKQRGKSESESDVDSIVDDEFERNSVLGFKHRRMENEKLWNKSVHPETVQDKYDVLISDDLKKVEDNIPPLSVYIGSGFAAEVKSFHTDVVLLAEVFENFRALSMNYFELDPVHFYTTPSLTWSAGIKTTNVTLELLTDIDMYLMLESGIRGGMCLVSKRFSKANNKYLEDFDEMSPSKYIISLDVNNLYGTAMAFYNLPESEFRFLDQNEIQEFDLMSVQSDSNVGYILEVDLYYPPELHSEHNSFPMAPNHETITFDMLSAYQKEICEKLNIKINEKNKKLLNAFNEKKTM
;
A
#
# COMPACT_ATOMS: atom_id res chain seq x y z
N MET A 1 18.49 -22.60 23.12
CA MET A 1 17.60 -21.61 22.47
C MET A 1 18.10 -20.25 22.89
N SER A 2 18.47 -19.39 21.95
CA SER A 2 18.73 -17.98 22.24
C SER A 2 17.37 -17.29 22.29
N LEU A 3 16.88 -17.03 23.50
CA LEU A 3 15.76 -16.12 23.70
C LEU A 3 16.33 -14.70 23.68
N SER A 4 15.92 -13.88 22.73
CA SER A 4 16.30 -12.48 22.64
C SER A 4 15.06 -11.62 22.85
N ILE A 5 15.12 -10.69 23.79
CA ILE A 5 14.04 -9.75 24.08
C ILE A 5 14.58 -8.35 23.91
N LEU A 6 14.01 -7.61 22.97
CA LEU A 6 14.27 -6.20 22.74
C LEU A 6 13.15 -5.40 23.41
N GLU A 7 13.51 -4.53 24.34
CA GLU A 7 12.56 -3.55 24.89
C GLU A 7 12.76 -2.17 24.26
N GLY A 8 11.69 -1.38 24.29
CA GLY A 8 11.72 0.02 23.86
C GLY A 8 10.62 0.83 24.53
N ALA A 9 10.92 2.08 24.85
CA ALA A 9 9.96 3.02 25.37
C ALA A 9 8.94 3.42 24.29
N SER A 10 7.68 3.50 24.69
CA SER A 10 6.57 4.00 23.89
C SER A 10 5.85 5.10 24.66
N ARG A 11 5.48 6.15 23.95
CA ARG A 11 4.67 7.21 24.52
C ARG A 11 3.18 6.85 24.49
N LYS A 12 2.50 6.95 25.63
CA LYS A 12 1.02 6.96 25.65
C LYS A 12 0.51 8.14 24.85
N ARG A 13 -0.20 7.86 23.75
CA ARG A 13 -0.94 8.91 23.04
C ARG A 13 -2.12 9.35 23.89
N LYS A 14 -2.24 10.65 24.14
CA LYS A 14 -3.47 11.20 24.72
C LYS A 14 -4.58 10.98 23.69
N HIS A 15 -5.57 10.16 24.03
CA HIS A 15 -6.83 10.13 23.31
C HIS A 15 -7.64 11.37 23.67
N ASP A 16 -7.14 12.55 23.29
CA ASP A 16 -7.96 13.75 23.27
C ASP A 16 -8.87 13.67 22.05
N ILE A 17 -9.89 12.80 22.14
CA ILE A 17 -11.13 13.05 21.41
C ILE A 17 -11.87 14.13 22.22
N SER A 18 -11.28 15.33 22.29
CA SER A 18 -12.10 16.51 22.48
C SER A 18 -12.98 16.59 21.25
N GLU A 19 -14.29 16.77 21.43
CA GLU A 19 -15.22 17.20 20.39
C GLU A 19 -14.73 18.55 19.83
N THR A 20 -13.70 18.53 18.98
CA THR A 20 -13.39 19.66 18.12
C THR A 20 -14.51 19.70 17.11
N GLU A 21 -15.36 20.70 17.29
CA GLU A 21 -16.41 21.10 16.36
C GLU A 21 -15.98 20.78 14.93
N THR A 22 -16.71 19.86 14.32
CA THR A 22 -16.56 19.58 12.90
C THR A 22 -16.93 20.85 12.14
N ASN A 23 -15.93 21.68 11.86
CA ASN A 23 -15.99 22.62 10.76
C ASN A 23 -15.96 21.80 9.47
N SER A 24 -17.10 21.17 9.23
CA SER A 24 -17.50 20.61 7.96
C SER A 24 -17.33 21.72 6.92
N VAL A 25 -16.31 21.59 6.09
CA VAL A 25 -16.20 22.35 4.85
C VAL A 25 -17.44 22.02 4.04
N LYS A 26 -18.44 22.92 4.10
CA LYS A 26 -19.67 22.82 3.34
C LYS A 26 -19.29 22.89 1.86
N HIS A 27 -19.20 21.75 1.20
CA HIS A 27 -19.28 21.71 -0.26
C HIS A 27 -20.60 22.35 -0.67
N LYS A 28 -20.50 23.48 -1.37
CA LYS A 28 -21.63 24.26 -1.87
C LYS A 28 -22.28 23.47 -3.02
N LYS A 29 -23.12 22.48 -2.70
CA LYS A 29 -24.00 21.83 -3.70
C LYS A 29 -24.91 22.90 -4.30
N SER A 30 -24.86 23.05 -5.62
CA SER A 30 -25.77 23.95 -6.33
C SER A 30 -27.22 23.52 -6.09
N LYS A 31 -28.06 24.46 -5.65
CA LYS A 31 -29.50 24.24 -5.44
C LYS A 31 -30.19 24.11 -6.79
N LYS A 32 -30.59 22.88 -7.16
CA LYS A 32 -31.70 22.69 -8.11
C LYS A 32 -32.96 22.42 -7.28
N GLN A 33 -33.96 23.28 -7.44
CA GLN A 33 -35.23 23.24 -6.70
C GLN A 33 -35.94 21.89 -6.90
N ARG A 34 -36.36 21.26 -5.80
CA ARG A 34 -37.13 20.02 -5.76
C ARG A 34 -38.60 20.38 -5.47
N GLY A 35 -39.49 20.10 -6.42
CA GLY A 35 -40.93 19.92 -6.14
C GLY A 35 -41.17 18.55 -5.50
N LYS A 36 -42.12 18.48 -4.58
CA LYS A 36 -42.47 17.32 -3.73
C LYS A 36 -43.09 16.14 -4.51
N SER A 37 -42.68 14.91 -4.18
CA SER A 37 -43.52 13.77 -3.74
C SER A 37 -42.65 12.56 -3.39
N GLU A 38 -43.22 11.55 -2.75
CA GLU A 38 -42.62 10.59 -1.79
C GLU A 38 -41.83 9.40 -2.37
N SER A 39 -40.98 8.85 -1.47
CA SER A 39 -40.47 7.46 -1.32
C SER A 39 -39.73 6.74 -2.47
N GLU A 40 -38.64 6.07 -2.07
CA GLU A 40 -37.87 5.04 -2.80
C GLU A 40 -37.01 5.50 -4.00
N SER A 41 -35.69 5.64 -3.79
CA SER A 41 -34.59 5.36 -4.76
C SER A 41 -33.28 6.05 -4.34
N ASP A 42 -32.43 5.35 -3.56
CA ASP A 42 -31.05 5.79 -3.31
C ASP A 42 -29.99 4.72 -3.70
N VAL A 43 -30.41 3.63 -4.36
CA VAL A 43 -29.48 2.55 -4.79
C VAL A 43 -28.95 2.77 -6.22
N ASP A 44 -29.71 3.44 -7.09
CA ASP A 44 -29.32 3.60 -8.50
C ASP A 44 -28.21 4.64 -8.71
N SER A 45 -28.00 5.58 -7.77
CA SER A 45 -26.98 6.64 -7.94
C SER A 45 -25.54 6.22 -7.64
N ILE A 46 -25.34 5.01 -7.07
CA ILE A 46 -24.01 4.50 -6.71
C ILE A 46 -23.40 3.66 -7.85
N VAL A 47 -24.23 3.09 -8.71
CA VAL A 47 -23.79 2.18 -9.79
C VAL A 47 -23.17 2.94 -10.97
N ASP A 48 -23.65 4.15 -11.26
CA ASP A 48 -23.16 4.95 -12.39
C ASP A 48 -21.75 5.54 -12.15
N ASP A 49 -21.41 5.89 -10.90
CA ASP A 49 -20.09 6.45 -10.53
C ASP A 49 -18.95 5.40 -10.53
N GLU A 50 -19.28 4.11 -10.44
CA GLU A 50 -18.30 3.02 -10.45
C GLU A 50 -17.96 2.54 -11.87
N PHE A 51 -18.88 2.69 -12.82
CA PHE A 51 -18.65 2.35 -14.22
C PHE A 51 -17.73 3.36 -14.93
N GLU A 52 -17.86 4.66 -14.64
CA GLU A 52 -16.99 5.67 -15.25
C GLU A 52 -15.54 5.57 -14.76
N ARG A 53 -15.31 5.27 -13.46
CA ARG A 53 -13.95 5.11 -12.90
C ARG A 53 -13.19 3.92 -13.49
N ASN A 54 -13.88 2.85 -13.87
CA ASN A 54 -13.26 1.66 -14.45
C ASN A 54 -13.02 1.75 -15.97
N SER A 55 -13.60 2.74 -16.66
CA SER A 55 -13.38 2.95 -18.10
C SER A 55 -12.05 3.66 -18.43
N VAL A 56 -11.43 4.33 -17.45
CA VAL A 56 -10.22 5.16 -17.64
C VAL A 56 -8.93 4.32 -17.65
N LEU A 57 -8.96 3.04 -17.23
CA LEU A 57 -7.76 2.18 -17.15
C LEU A 57 -7.68 1.09 -18.25
N GLY A 58 -8.51 1.20 -19.29
CA GLY A 58 -8.61 0.20 -20.37
C GLY A 58 -7.91 0.57 -21.67
N PHE A 59 -6.65 1.01 -21.68
CA PHE A 59 -5.91 1.11 -22.95
C PHE A 59 -5.53 -0.28 -23.46
N LYS A 60 -6.30 -0.79 -24.44
CA LYS A 60 -5.89 -1.94 -25.27
C LYS A 60 -4.55 -1.62 -25.94
N HIS A 61 -3.46 -2.18 -25.42
CA HIS A 61 -2.15 -2.13 -26.05
C HIS A 61 -2.23 -2.71 -27.47
N ARG A 62 -2.06 -1.86 -28.48
CA ARG A 62 -1.67 -2.29 -29.83
C ARG A 62 -0.14 -2.32 -29.82
N ARG A 63 0.44 -3.52 -29.84
CA ARG A 63 1.88 -3.76 -29.86
C ARG A 63 2.50 -2.99 -31.05
N MET A 64 3.36 -2.00 -30.79
CA MET A 64 4.08 -1.30 -31.86
C MET A 64 5.18 -2.21 -32.42
N GLU A 65 5.16 -2.49 -33.71
CA GLU A 65 6.09 -3.41 -34.40
C GLU A 65 7.51 -2.85 -34.63
N ASN A 66 7.89 -1.72 -34.01
CA ASN A 66 9.18 -1.05 -34.26
C ASN A 66 10.11 -1.01 -33.04
N GLU A 67 10.41 -2.17 -32.45
CA GLU A 67 11.45 -2.35 -31.40
C GLU A 67 12.89 -2.01 -31.87
N LYS A 68 13.14 -1.84 -33.17
CA LYS A 68 14.49 -1.62 -33.72
C LYS A 68 15.07 -0.23 -33.48
N LEU A 69 14.28 0.76 -33.06
CA LEU A 69 14.74 2.13 -32.87
C LEU A 69 15.31 2.42 -31.47
N TRP A 70 14.97 1.61 -30.46
CA TRP A 70 15.34 1.90 -29.07
C TRP A 70 16.81 1.55 -28.73
N ASN A 71 17.41 0.59 -29.44
CA ASN A 71 18.76 0.10 -29.14
C ASN A 71 19.91 0.95 -29.71
N LYS A 72 19.65 2.12 -30.28
CA LYS A 72 20.72 3.00 -30.84
C LYS A 72 21.06 4.21 -29.97
N SER A 73 20.41 4.38 -28.82
CA SER A 73 20.49 5.64 -28.07
C SER A 73 21.03 5.45 -26.65
N VAL A 74 22.23 4.88 -26.48
CA VAL A 74 22.95 4.96 -25.19
C VAL A 74 24.47 5.12 -25.41
N HIS A 75 24.92 6.40 -25.32
CA HIS A 75 26.16 6.99 -24.75
C HIS A 75 27.57 6.38 -25.01
N PRO A 76 28.66 7.19 -25.08
CA PRO A 76 29.10 8.22 -24.11
C PRO A 76 29.54 9.56 -24.78
N GLU A 77 29.75 10.71 -24.13
CA GLU A 77 30.85 11.06 -23.22
C GLU A 77 30.65 12.46 -22.56
N THR A 78 31.20 12.58 -21.34
CA THR A 78 31.55 13.78 -20.54
C THR A 78 30.47 14.74 -20.01
N VAL A 79 30.63 15.04 -18.71
CA VAL A 79 29.62 15.50 -17.74
C VAL A 79 29.57 17.03 -17.57
N GLN A 80 30.33 17.83 -18.34
CA GLN A 80 30.48 19.26 -18.01
C GLN A 80 29.88 20.28 -19.01
N ASP A 81 29.49 19.91 -20.24
CA ASP A 81 29.21 20.92 -21.29
C ASP A 81 27.77 20.97 -21.85
N LYS A 82 26.79 20.28 -21.26
CA LYS A 82 25.46 20.14 -21.91
C LYS A 82 24.36 21.10 -21.45
N TYR A 83 24.46 21.69 -20.26
CA TYR A 83 23.36 22.49 -19.71
C TYR A 83 23.54 24.01 -19.89
N ASP A 84 24.76 24.49 -20.14
CA ASP A 84 25.06 25.94 -20.19
C ASP A 84 25.13 26.52 -21.62
N VAL A 85 25.11 25.71 -22.67
CA VAL A 85 25.22 26.19 -24.07
C VAL A 85 23.85 26.38 -24.75
N LEU A 86 22.75 25.95 -24.13
CA LEU A 86 21.38 26.23 -24.61
C LEU A 86 20.91 27.64 -24.20
N ILE A 87 21.83 28.61 -24.15
CA ILE A 87 21.49 30.00 -23.86
C ILE A 87 20.99 30.67 -25.15
N SER A 88 19.66 30.79 -25.20
CA SER A 88 18.85 31.79 -25.90
C SER A 88 18.85 31.87 -27.44
N ASP A 89 19.95 31.61 -28.14
CA ASP A 89 20.03 31.83 -29.60
C ASP A 89 19.59 30.61 -30.42
N ASP A 90 19.83 29.40 -29.92
CA ASP A 90 19.42 28.16 -30.60
C ASP A 90 17.94 27.83 -30.37
N LEU A 91 17.34 28.24 -29.24
CA LEU A 91 15.89 28.12 -29.03
C LEU A 91 15.10 29.00 -30.01
N LYS A 92 15.57 30.22 -30.30
CA LYS A 92 14.96 31.11 -31.30
C LYS A 92 15.04 30.55 -32.72
N LYS A 93 16.20 29.99 -33.11
CA LYS A 93 16.37 29.37 -34.44
C LYS A 93 15.55 28.09 -34.63
N VAL A 94 15.24 27.39 -33.54
CA VAL A 94 14.36 26.22 -33.55
C VAL A 94 12.89 26.66 -33.59
N GLU A 95 12.48 27.69 -32.86
CA GLU A 95 11.12 28.26 -32.96
C GLU A 95 10.80 28.77 -34.38
N ASP A 96 11.75 29.44 -35.04
CA ASP A 96 11.56 29.95 -36.40
C ASP A 96 11.51 28.85 -37.49
N ASN A 97 11.98 27.64 -37.17
CA ASN A 97 12.02 26.49 -38.09
C ASN A 97 11.08 25.34 -37.70
N ILE A 98 10.30 25.48 -36.62
CA ILE A 98 9.19 24.56 -36.36
C ILE A 98 8.09 24.90 -37.37
N PRO A 99 7.76 23.99 -38.31
CA PRO A 99 6.64 24.23 -39.21
C PRO A 99 5.39 24.52 -38.39
N PRO A 100 4.56 25.51 -38.76
CA PRO A 100 3.34 25.81 -38.02
C PRO A 100 2.54 24.52 -37.83
N LEU A 101 1.87 24.36 -36.67
CA LEU A 101 1.16 23.13 -36.29
C LEU A 101 0.27 22.56 -37.42
N SER A 102 -0.18 23.45 -38.32
CA SER A 102 -0.88 23.19 -39.56
C SER A 102 -0.20 22.20 -40.53
N VAL A 103 1.13 22.12 -40.55
CA VAL A 103 1.89 21.21 -41.44
C VAL A 103 1.76 19.75 -40.99
N TYR A 104 1.50 19.53 -39.71
CA TYR A 104 1.29 18.20 -39.16
C TYR A 104 -0.19 17.79 -39.12
N ILE A 105 -1.12 18.70 -39.42
CA ILE A 105 -2.57 18.42 -39.53
C ILE A 105 -2.78 17.47 -40.70
N GLY A 106 -2.85 16.17 -40.40
CA GLY A 106 -3.02 15.09 -41.37
C GLY A 106 -2.05 13.91 -41.17
N SER A 107 -0.98 14.10 -40.40
CA SER A 107 -0.05 13.04 -40.00
C SER A 107 -0.27 12.66 -38.53
N GLY A 108 -0.15 11.38 -38.18
CA GLY A 108 -0.25 10.92 -36.79
C GLY A 108 0.68 11.67 -35.81
N PHE A 109 1.73 12.32 -36.32
CA PHE A 109 2.68 13.13 -35.59
C PHE A 109 2.07 14.40 -34.94
N ALA A 110 1.08 15.08 -35.55
CA ALA A 110 0.39 16.20 -34.89
C ALA A 110 -0.40 15.76 -33.66
N ALA A 111 -1.04 14.58 -33.76
CA ALA A 111 -1.80 14.01 -32.66
C ALA A 111 -0.86 13.60 -31.52
N GLU A 112 0.30 13.04 -31.84
CA GLU A 112 1.35 12.71 -30.87
C GLU A 112 1.89 13.96 -30.17
N VAL A 113 2.30 15.01 -30.89
CA VAL A 113 2.78 16.27 -30.30
C VAL A 113 1.71 16.95 -29.43
N LYS A 114 0.44 16.90 -29.85
CA LYS A 114 -0.68 17.43 -29.05
C LYS A 114 -0.92 16.60 -27.78
N SER A 115 -0.78 15.28 -27.84
CA SER A 115 -0.87 14.40 -26.67
C SER A 115 0.25 14.72 -25.69
N PHE A 116 1.50 14.83 -26.15
CA PHE A 116 2.64 15.18 -25.29
C PHE A 116 2.49 16.55 -24.62
N HIS A 117 2.01 17.56 -25.36
CA HIS A 117 1.74 18.86 -24.76
C HIS A 117 0.65 18.78 -23.69
N THR A 118 -0.42 18.02 -23.94
CA THR A 118 -1.51 17.82 -22.99
C THR A 118 -1.01 17.10 -21.73
N ASP A 119 -0.19 16.05 -21.88
CA ASP A 119 0.36 15.30 -20.74
C ASP A 119 1.26 16.20 -19.87
N VAL A 120 2.11 17.04 -20.48
CA VAL A 120 2.98 17.98 -19.76
C VAL A 120 2.16 19.03 -19.00
N VAL A 121 1.14 19.61 -19.64
CA VAL A 121 0.28 20.62 -19.01
C VAL A 121 -0.53 20.02 -17.86
N LEU A 122 -1.11 18.83 -18.05
CA LEU A 122 -1.85 18.13 -16.99
C LEU A 122 -0.95 17.79 -15.81
N LEU A 123 0.26 17.31 -16.06
CA LEU A 123 1.23 17.04 -15.00
C LEU A 123 1.60 18.31 -14.24
N ALA A 124 1.85 19.41 -14.95
CA ALA A 124 2.15 20.70 -14.33
C ALA A 124 0.99 21.18 -13.44
N GLU A 125 -0.24 21.14 -13.94
CA GLU A 125 -1.43 21.56 -13.19
C GLU A 125 -1.66 20.70 -11.93
N VAL A 126 -1.56 19.38 -12.06
CA VAL A 126 -1.67 18.45 -10.92
C VAL A 126 -0.57 18.70 -9.90
N PHE A 127 0.66 18.95 -10.35
CA PHE A 127 1.79 19.15 -9.46
C PHE A 127 1.76 20.52 -8.76
N GLU A 128 1.36 21.59 -9.44
CA GLU A 128 1.17 22.91 -8.82
C GLU A 128 0.09 22.87 -7.76
N ASN A 129 -1.04 22.21 -8.04
CA ASN A 129 -2.10 22.01 -7.04
C ASN A 129 -1.61 21.15 -5.87
N PHE A 130 -0.84 20.10 -6.13
CA PHE A 130 -0.24 19.27 -5.08
C PHE A 130 0.72 20.07 -4.18
N ARG A 131 1.55 20.95 -4.76
CA ARG A 131 2.42 21.85 -4.00
C ARG A 131 1.62 22.82 -3.13
N ALA A 132 0.59 23.46 -3.69
CA ALA A 132 -0.28 24.36 -2.95
C ALA A 132 -0.98 23.65 -1.78
N LEU A 133 -1.49 22.44 -2.02
CA LEU A 133 -2.09 21.59 -0.99
C LEU A 133 -1.09 21.24 0.11
N SER A 134 0.09 20.76 -0.27
CA SER A 134 1.12 20.35 0.68
C SER A 134 1.62 21.51 1.54
N MET A 135 1.83 22.68 0.93
CA MET A 135 2.16 23.90 1.65
C MET A 135 1.04 24.34 2.60
N ASN A 136 -0.23 24.20 2.23
CA ASN A 136 -1.36 24.58 3.07
C ASN A 136 -1.55 23.63 4.28
N TYR A 137 -1.38 22.31 4.09
CA TYR A 137 -1.65 21.32 5.14
C TYR A 137 -0.44 20.99 6.00
N PHE A 138 0.75 20.95 5.41
CA PHE A 138 1.98 20.50 6.09
C PHE A 138 3.03 21.61 6.20
N GLU A 139 2.86 22.71 5.46
CA GLU A 139 3.85 23.77 5.26
C GLU A 139 5.23 23.17 4.87
N LEU A 140 5.17 22.18 4.00
CA LEU A 140 6.32 21.52 3.38
C LEU A 140 6.13 21.62 1.88
N ASP A 141 7.19 21.99 1.15
CA ASP A 141 7.13 22.04 -0.31
C ASP A 141 7.57 20.67 -0.88
N PRO A 142 6.70 19.97 -1.65
CA PRO A 142 7.03 18.68 -2.24
C PRO A 142 8.31 18.67 -3.09
N VAL A 143 8.72 19.81 -3.65
CA VAL A 143 9.94 19.90 -4.49
C VAL A 143 11.23 19.61 -3.72
N HIS A 144 11.19 19.65 -2.39
CA HIS A 144 12.33 19.32 -1.54
C HIS A 144 12.42 17.82 -1.19
N PHE A 145 11.49 17.00 -1.70
CA PHE A 145 11.43 15.57 -1.43
C PHE A 145 11.52 14.78 -2.73
N TYR A 146 12.31 13.71 -2.71
CA TYR A 146 12.41 12.81 -3.87
C TYR A 146 11.13 12.01 -4.11
N THR A 147 10.35 11.73 -3.06
CA THR A 147 9.15 10.88 -3.15
C THR A 147 8.06 11.36 -2.19
N THR A 148 6.80 11.04 -2.52
CA THR A 148 5.65 11.33 -1.65
C THR A 148 5.75 10.66 -0.27
N PRO A 149 6.20 9.40 -0.11
CA PRO A 149 6.45 8.82 1.21
C PRO A 149 7.43 9.62 2.08
N SER A 150 8.51 10.15 1.49
CA SER A 150 9.45 11.00 2.22
C SER A 150 8.81 12.30 2.71
N LEU A 151 8.00 12.94 1.87
CA LEU A 151 7.21 14.11 2.25
C LEU A 151 6.22 13.76 3.39
N THR A 152 5.45 12.68 3.24
CA THR A 152 4.47 12.26 4.24
C THR A 152 5.12 11.89 5.57
N TRP A 153 6.30 11.25 5.53
CA TRP A 153 7.09 10.94 6.72
C TRP A 153 7.53 12.21 7.46
N SER A 154 8.12 13.17 6.74
CA SER A 154 8.53 14.46 7.32
C SER A 154 7.34 15.28 7.82
N ALA A 155 6.21 15.26 7.11
CA ALA A 155 4.97 15.89 7.55
C ALA A 155 4.47 15.24 8.85
N GLY A 156 4.52 13.91 8.94
CA GLY A 156 4.15 13.13 10.12
C GLY A 156 4.98 13.53 11.34
N ILE A 157 6.31 13.50 11.23
CA ILE A 157 7.23 13.89 12.31
C ILE A 157 7.01 15.35 12.71
N LYS A 158 6.88 16.27 11.75
CA LYS A 158 6.62 17.69 12.02
C LYS A 158 5.31 17.91 12.77
N THR A 159 4.26 17.15 12.41
CA THR A 159 2.94 17.29 13.02
C THR A 159 2.91 16.73 14.45
N THR A 160 3.55 15.58 14.67
CA THR A 160 3.55 14.93 15.99
C THR A 160 4.62 15.47 16.93
N ASN A 161 5.64 16.15 16.41
CA ASN A 161 6.85 16.54 17.14
C ASN A 161 7.50 15.37 17.90
N VAL A 162 7.42 14.17 17.34
CA VAL A 162 8.06 12.98 17.89
C VAL A 162 9.55 12.99 17.52
N THR A 163 10.39 12.56 18.46
CA THR A 163 11.80 12.29 18.20
C THR A 163 11.99 10.79 18.22
N LEU A 164 12.31 10.21 17.07
CA LEU A 164 12.59 8.78 16.95
C LEU A 164 14.07 8.53 17.18
N GLU A 165 14.39 7.55 18.03
CA GLU A 165 15.76 7.10 18.22
C GLU A 165 16.23 6.30 17.01
N LEU A 166 17.47 6.57 16.58
CA LEU A 166 18.11 5.79 15.53
C LEU A 166 18.75 4.54 16.15
N LEU A 167 18.41 3.37 15.61
CA LEU A 167 19.06 2.12 15.97
C LEU A 167 20.52 2.15 15.52
N THR A 168 21.45 2.06 16.47
CA THR A 168 22.89 2.00 16.21
C THR A 168 23.46 0.59 16.21
N ASP A 169 22.73 -0.36 16.79
CA ASP A 169 23.12 -1.77 16.85
C ASP A 169 22.60 -2.52 15.62
N ILE A 170 23.52 -3.19 14.92
CA ILE A 170 23.22 -4.00 13.73
C ILE A 170 22.34 -5.21 14.08
N ASP A 171 22.53 -5.81 15.26
CA ASP A 171 21.79 -7.01 15.66
C ASP A 171 20.34 -6.67 15.99
N MET A 172 20.08 -5.52 16.62
CA MET A 172 18.72 -4.99 16.82
C MET A 172 18.04 -4.69 15.49
N TYR A 173 18.77 -4.07 14.55
CA TYR A 173 18.25 -3.79 13.21
C TYR A 173 17.86 -5.09 12.48
N LEU A 174 18.74 -6.10 12.49
CA LEU A 174 18.48 -7.38 11.84
C LEU A 174 17.32 -8.14 12.49
N MET A 175 17.20 -8.11 13.82
CA MET A 175 16.07 -8.68 14.53
C MET A 175 14.76 -8.04 14.07
N LEU A 176 14.69 -6.69 14.04
CA LEU A 176 13.52 -5.95 13.59
C LEU A 176 13.20 -6.18 12.11
N GLU A 177 14.20 -6.10 11.23
CA GLU A 177 14.04 -6.37 9.80
C GLU A 177 13.51 -7.78 9.56
N SER A 178 14.06 -8.77 10.29
CA SER A 178 13.60 -10.15 10.22
C SER A 178 12.19 -10.35 10.79
N GLY A 179 11.72 -9.45 11.66
CA GLY A 179 10.39 -9.43 12.26
C GLY A 179 9.33 -8.71 11.43
N ILE A 180 9.71 -7.86 10.47
CA ILE A 180 8.75 -7.16 9.60
C ILE A 180 7.92 -8.17 8.80
N ARG A 181 6.59 -8.02 8.84
CA ARG A 181 5.64 -8.83 8.07
C ARG A 181 4.78 -7.89 7.22
N GLY A 182 4.44 -8.32 6.01
CA GLY A 182 3.51 -7.61 5.15
C GLY A 182 2.05 -7.80 5.56
N GLY A 183 1.14 -7.32 4.73
CA GLY A 183 -0.29 -7.59 4.89
C GLY A 183 -0.58 -9.09 4.81
N MET A 184 -1.40 -9.60 5.73
CA MET A 184 -1.86 -10.98 5.70
C MET A 184 -2.87 -11.18 4.58
N CYS A 185 -2.66 -12.19 3.76
CA CYS A 185 -3.60 -12.60 2.71
C CYS A 185 -3.97 -14.07 2.91
N LEU A 186 -5.18 -14.32 3.38
CA LEU A 186 -5.67 -15.66 3.68
C LEU A 186 -6.97 -15.95 2.96
N VAL A 187 -7.05 -17.14 2.34
CA VAL A 187 -8.27 -17.68 1.77
C VAL A 187 -8.67 -18.93 2.55
N SER A 188 -9.54 -18.75 3.55
CA SER A 188 -10.03 -19.85 4.40
C SER A 188 -11.04 -20.74 3.67
N LYS A 189 -11.78 -20.19 2.69
CA LYS A 189 -12.75 -20.91 1.86
C LYS A 189 -12.50 -20.63 0.38
N ARG A 190 -12.11 -21.66 -0.36
CA ARG A 190 -11.73 -21.56 -1.79
C ARG A 190 -12.87 -21.11 -2.72
N PHE A 191 -14.11 -21.49 -2.40
CA PHE A 191 -15.27 -21.11 -3.21
C PHE A 191 -16.50 -20.92 -2.34
N SER A 192 -17.24 -19.85 -2.61
CA SER A 192 -18.47 -19.51 -1.94
C SER A 192 -19.36 -18.73 -2.90
N LYS A 193 -20.52 -19.28 -3.26
CA LYS A 193 -21.55 -18.57 -4.02
C LYS A 193 -22.62 -18.04 -3.06
N ALA A 194 -23.09 -16.81 -3.26
CA ALA A 194 -24.26 -16.28 -2.56
C ALA A 194 -25.54 -16.95 -3.10
N ASN A 195 -26.55 -17.11 -2.24
CA ASN A 195 -27.88 -17.58 -2.63
C ASN A 195 -28.89 -16.76 -1.84
N ASN A 196 -29.39 -15.65 -2.38
CA ASN A 196 -30.36 -14.83 -1.68
C ASN A 196 -31.41 -14.28 -2.63
N LYS A 197 -32.58 -13.94 -2.08
CA LYS A 197 -33.78 -13.52 -2.82
C LYS A 197 -33.62 -12.30 -3.73
N TYR A 198 -32.50 -11.57 -3.64
CA TYR A 198 -32.21 -10.41 -4.48
C TYR A 198 -31.42 -10.78 -5.75
N LEU A 199 -31.02 -12.04 -5.90
CA LEU A 199 -30.31 -12.54 -7.08
C LEU A 199 -31.27 -13.19 -8.08
N GLU A 200 -31.01 -13.02 -9.37
CA GLU A 200 -31.83 -13.60 -10.46
C GLU A 200 -31.80 -15.14 -10.46
N ASP A 201 -30.71 -15.74 -9.99
CA ASP A 201 -30.50 -17.19 -9.93
C ASP A 201 -30.76 -17.78 -8.54
N PHE A 202 -31.64 -17.13 -7.76
CA PHE A 202 -32.03 -17.58 -6.43
C PHE A 202 -32.70 -18.96 -6.47
N ASP A 203 -32.18 -19.89 -5.67
CA ASP A 203 -32.76 -21.21 -5.49
C ASP A 203 -33.45 -21.30 -4.13
N GLU A 204 -34.80 -21.35 -4.16
CA GLU A 204 -35.66 -21.50 -2.98
C GLU A 204 -35.42 -22.81 -2.22
N MET A 205 -34.92 -23.86 -2.90
CA MET A 205 -34.64 -25.15 -2.28
C MET A 205 -33.33 -25.15 -1.49
N SER A 206 -32.44 -24.18 -1.77
CA SER A 206 -31.15 -24.04 -1.11
C SER A 206 -31.21 -23.02 0.04
N PRO A 207 -30.39 -23.18 1.11
CA PRO A 207 -30.35 -22.21 2.19
C PRO A 207 -29.98 -20.80 1.72
N SER A 208 -30.62 -19.79 2.31
CA SER A 208 -30.26 -18.39 2.09
C SER A 208 -28.85 -18.08 2.60
N LYS A 209 -28.04 -17.43 1.77
CA LYS A 209 -26.64 -17.16 1.99
C LYS A 209 -26.24 -15.82 1.38
N TYR A 210 -25.66 -14.97 2.21
CA TYR A 210 -25.16 -13.65 1.84
C TYR A 210 -23.62 -13.65 1.91
N ILE A 211 -23.00 -12.79 1.12
CA ILE A 211 -21.57 -12.51 1.18
C ILE A 211 -21.46 -11.00 1.39
N ILE A 212 -20.68 -10.60 2.40
CA ILE A 212 -20.44 -9.20 2.71
C ILE A 212 -18.97 -8.89 2.43
N SER A 213 -18.72 -7.74 1.80
CA SER A 213 -17.38 -7.18 1.65
C SER A 213 -17.20 -6.10 2.72
N LEU A 214 -16.15 -6.22 3.53
CA LEU A 214 -15.81 -5.26 4.57
C LEU A 214 -14.40 -4.74 4.31
N ASP A 215 -14.23 -3.43 4.37
CA ASP A 215 -12.95 -2.74 4.25
C ASP A 215 -12.80 -1.78 5.44
N VAL A 216 -11.61 -1.76 6.04
CA VAL A 216 -11.28 -0.88 7.15
C VAL A 216 -10.63 0.39 6.59
N ASN A 217 -11.35 1.50 6.68
CA ASN A 217 -10.84 2.82 6.30
C ASN A 217 -9.54 3.12 7.05
N ASN A 218 -8.43 3.27 6.32
CA ASN A 218 -7.13 3.60 6.87
C ASN A 218 -6.66 2.65 8.01
N LEU A 219 -6.62 1.35 7.72
CA LEU A 219 -6.22 0.31 8.69
C LEU A 219 -4.89 0.65 9.41
N TYR A 220 -3.83 0.96 8.66
CA TYR A 220 -2.53 1.26 9.24
C TYR A 220 -2.55 2.56 10.06
N GLY A 221 -3.15 3.63 9.56
CA GLY A 221 -3.26 4.88 10.32
C GLY A 221 -4.09 4.72 11.60
N THR A 222 -5.12 3.87 11.58
CA THR A 222 -5.90 3.48 12.76
C THR A 222 -5.01 2.73 13.75
N ALA A 223 -4.31 1.69 13.32
CA ALA A 223 -3.40 0.94 14.19
C ALA A 223 -2.32 1.86 14.79
N MET A 224 -1.73 2.73 13.97
CA MET A 224 -0.79 3.74 14.44
C MET A 224 -1.47 4.68 15.45
N ALA A 225 -2.69 5.16 15.25
CA ALA A 225 -3.31 6.09 16.20
C ALA A 225 -3.70 5.45 17.55
N PHE A 226 -4.13 4.20 17.55
CA PHE A 226 -4.66 3.53 18.74
C PHE A 226 -3.62 2.79 19.57
N TYR A 227 -2.55 2.27 18.95
CA TYR A 227 -1.55 1.48 19.66
C TYR A 227 -0.30 2.30 19.98
N ASN A 228 0.28 1.95 21.13
CA ASN A 228 1.59 2.39 21.59
C ASN A 228 2.66 1.73 20.70
N LEU A 229 3.45 2.54 19.99
CA LEU A 229 4.54 2.08 19.14
C LEU A 229 5.86 2.52 19.77
N PRO A 230 6.91 1.68 19.75
CA PRO A 230 8.18 2.03 20.35
C PRO A 230 8.85 3.18 19.58
N GLU A 231 9.38 4.16 20.33
CA GLU A 231 9.96 5.40 19.81
C GLU A 231 11.45 5.54 20.17
N SER A 232 11.88 5.01 21.32
CA SER A 232 13.23 5.20 21.86
C SER A 232 13.61 4.17 22.93
N GLU A 233 14.79 4.33 23.52
CA GLU A 233 15.38 3.56 24.62
C GLU A 233 15.50 2.06 24.29
N PHE A 234 15.93 1.78 23.07
CA PHE A 234 16.05 0.41 22.59
C PHE A 234 17.21 -0.32 23.28
N ARG A 235 16.92 -1.43 23.94
CA ARG A 235 17.97 -2.31 24.49
C ARG A 235 17.55 -3.77 24.52
N PHE A 236 18.53 -4.65 24.38
CA PHE A 236 18.35 -6.05 24.73
C PHE A 236 18.30 -6.21 26.25
N LEU A 237 17.40 -7.08 26.70
CA LEU A 237 17.39 -7.54 28.09
C LEU A 237 18.60 -8.45 28.35
N ASP A 238 19.15 -8.38 29.56
CA ASP A 238 20.20 -9.28 29.99
C ASP A 238 19.65 -10.67 30.38
N GLN A 239 20.56 -11.63 30.63
CA GLN A 239 20.16 -13.00 30.94
C GLN A 239 19.36 -13.16 32.24
N ASN A 240 19.56 -12.28 33.22
CA ASN A 240 18.82 -12.32 34.48
C ASN A 240 17.42 -11.73 34.28
N GLU A 241 17.34 -10.59 33.59
CA GLU A 241 16.07 -9.96 33.20
C GLU A 241 15.20 -10.89 32.37
N ILE A 242 15.79 -11.62 31.41
CA ILE A 242 15.09 -12.62 30.60
C ILE A 242 14.54 -13.76 31.47
N GLN A 243 15.27 -14.20 32.50
CA GLN A 243 14.81 -15.27 33.40
C GLN A 243 13.66 -14.83 34.31
N GLU A 244 13.63 -13.55 34.68
CA GLU A 244 12.58 -12.97 35.52
C GLU A 244 11.40 -12.42 34.70
N PHE A 245 11.54 -12.35 33.37
CA PHE A 245 10.53 -11.81 32.47
C PHE A 245 9.27 -12.68 32.43
N ASP A 246 8.15 -12.12 32.89
CA ASP A 246 6.81 -12.71 32.75
C ASP A 246 5.98 -11.93 31.75
N LEU A 247 5.82 -12.49 30.54
CA LEU A 247 5.02 -11.91 29.46
C LEU A 247 3.56 -11.65 29.90
N MET A 248 2.99 -12.49 30.76
CA MET A 248 1.58 -12.38 31.18
C MET A 248 1.35 -11.22 32.16
N SER A 249 2.42 -10.72 32.77
CA SER A 249 2.37 -9.58 33.68
C SER A 249 2.40 -8.22 32.95
N VAL A 250 2.81 -8.19 31.68
CA VAL A 250 2.96 -6.97 30.90
C VAL A 250 1.59 -6.41 30.49
N GLN A 251 1.33 -5.15 30.87
CA GLN A 251 0.10 -4.47 30.49
C GLN A 251 0.14 -4.04 29.02
N SER A 252 -0.97 -4.24 28.31
CA SER A 252 -1.10 -3.87 26.89
C SER A 252 -0.95 -2.38 26.61
N ASP A 253 -1.22 -1.53 27.60
CA ASP A 253 -1.09 -0.07 27.51
C ASP A 253 0.18 0.43 28.19
N SER A 254 1.16 -0.44 28.47
CA SER A 254 2.44 -0.05 29.06
C SER A 254 3.16 1.02 28.23
N ASN A 255 3.98 1.82 28.92
CA ASN A 255 4.91 2.75 28.28
C ASN A 255 6.19 2.05 27.81
N VAL A 256 6.32 0.74 28.03
CA VAL A 256 7.43 -0.08 27.54
C VAL A 256 6.84 -1.21 26.72
N GLY A 257 7.31 -1.35 25.49
CA GLY A 257 6.98 -2.45 24.59
C GLY A 257 8.12 -3.46 24.52
N TYR A 258 7.78 -4.72 24.24
CA TYR A 258 8.72 -5.81 24.09
C TYR A 258 8.54 -6.48 22.73
N ILE A 259 9.65 -6.81 22.09
CA ILE A 259 9.72 -7.62 20.87
C ILE A 259 10.50 -8.87 21.25
N LEU A 260 9.87 -10.03 21.03
CA LEU A 260 10.39 -11.33 21.46
C LEU A 260 10.76 -12.13 20.21
N GLU A 261 11.98 -12.67 20.19
CA GLU A 261 12.41 -13.68 19.23
C GLU A 261 12.29 -15.06 19.87
N VAL A 262 11.35 -15.89 19.40
CA VAL A 262 10.97 -17.14 20.06
C VAL A 262 10.70 -18.29 19.09
N ASP A 263 10.87 -19.51 19.57
CA ASP A 263 10.35 -20.70 18.91
C ASP A 263 8.90 -20.94 19.36
N LEU A 264 7.97 -21.07 18.41
CA LEU A 264 6.55 -21.28 18.69
C LEU A 264 6.10 -22.67 18.24
N TYR A 265 5.53 -23.41 19.18
CA TYR A 265 4.79 -24.65 18.93
C TYR A 265 3.29 -24.33 18.83
N TYR A 266 2.60 -24.91 17.83
CA TYR A 266 1.17 -24.73 17.63
C TYR A 266 0.41 -26.03 17.96
N PRO A 267 -0.24 -26.13 19.13
CA PRO A 267 -0.87 -27.36 19.57
C PRO A 267 -1.97 -27.87 18.62
N PRO A 268 -1.98 -29.17 18.26
CA PRO A 268 -2.98 -29.78 17.36
C PRO A 268 -4.44 -29.55 17.77
N GLU A 269 -4.71 -29.49 19.07
CA GLU A 269 -6.04 -29.23 19.62
C GLU A 269 -6.63 -27.89 19.19
N LEU A 270 -5.80 -26.90 18.87
CA LEU A 270 -6.23 -25.56 18.42
C LEU A 270 -6.43 -25.49 16.91
N HIS A 271 -6.03 -26.50 16.13
CA HIS A 271 -6.05 -26.42 14.66
C HIS A 271 -7.47 -26.30 14.13
N SER A 272 -8.43 -26.99 14.75
CA SER A 272 -9.83 -26.92 14.33
C SER A 272 -10.45 -25.55 14.58
N GLU A 273 -10.20 -24.96 15.75
CA GLU A 273 -10.71 -23.64 16.14
C GLU A 273 -10.09 -22.53 15.29
N HIS A 274 -8.77 -22.59 15.07
CA HIS A 274 -8.04 -21.56 14.36
C HIS A 274 -7.94 -21.81 12.84
N ASN A 275 -8.68 -22.77 12.28
CA ASN A 275 -8.62 -23.12 10.84
C ASN A 275 -8.96 -21.94 9.92
N SER A 276 -9.81 -21.02 10.39
CA SER A 276 -10.18 -19.83 9.62
C SER A 276 -9.10 -18.75 9.64
N PHE A 277 -8.22 -18.76 10.64
CA PHE A 277 -7.20 -17.75 10.84
C PHE A 277 -6.04 -18.30 11.71
N PRO A 278 -5.12 -19.09 11.12
CA PRO A 278 -3.93 -19.55 11.84
C PRO A 278 -3.08 -18.37 12.27
N MET A 279 -2.74 -18.31 13.56
CA MET A 279 -2.02 -17.18 14.15
C MET A 279 -0.54 -17.20 13.79
N ALA A 280 0.13 -16.06 14.01
CA ALA A 280 1.58 -15.92 13.93
C ALA A 280 2.16 -16.32 12.56
N PRO A 281 1.90 -15.55 11.49
CA PRO A 281 2.36 -15.88 10.14
C PRO A 281 3.88 -15.76 10.01
N ASN A 282 4.50 -16.67 9.27
CA ASN A 282 5.95 -16.73 9.10
C ASN A 282 6.36 -16.74 7.62
N HIS A 283 7.58 -16.27 7.34
CA HIS A 283 8.18 -16.30 6.01
C HIS A 283 8.80 -17.66 5.70
N GLU A 284 8.17 -18.41 4.79
CA GLU A 284 8.61 -19.76 4.44
C GLU A 284 8.67 -19.98 2.94
N THR A 285 9.61 -20.85 2.54
CA THR A 285 9.71 -21.31 1.17
C THR A 285 8.76 -22.48 0.95
N ILE A 286 7.86 -22.34 -0.02
CA ILE A 286 6.94 -23.43 -0.40
C ILE A 286 7.67 -24.40 -1.32
N THR A 287 7.82 -25.65 -0.88
CA THR A 287 8.38 -26.73 -1.71
C THR A 287 7.28 -27.45 -2.47
N PHE A 288 7.65 -28.19 -3.53
CA PHE A 288 6.67 -28.98 -4.30
C PHE A 288 5.90 -29.99 -3.43
N ASP A 289 6.55 -30.57 -2.42
CA ASP A 289 5.94 -31.57 -1.55
C ASP A 289 4.81 -31.01 -0.69
N MET A 290 4.89 -29.73 -0.32
CA MET A 290 3.87 -29.02 0.46
C MET A 290 2.58 -28.74 -0.33
N LEU A 291 2.60 -28.92 -1.66
CA LEU A 291 1.42 -28.71 -2.49
C LEU A 291 0.38 -29.82 -2.31
N SER A 292 -0.89 -29.44 -2.38
CA SER A 292 -1.98 -30.41 -2.50
C SER A 292 -1.92 -31.18 -3.82
N ALA A 293 -2.51 -32.38 -3.86
CA ALA A 293 -2.55 -33.22 -5.06
C ALA A 293 -3.12 -32.47 -6.28
N TYR A 294 -4.16 -31.66 -6.08
CA TYR A 294 -4.76 -30.83 -7.13
C TYR A 294 -3.80 -29.76 -7.66
N GLN A 295 -3.05 -29.09 -6.78
CA GLN A 295 -2.05 -28.11 -7.18
C GLN A 295 -0.91 -28.75 -7.98
N LYS A 296 -0.47 -29.96 -7.59
CA LYS A 296 0.54 -30.74 -8.33
C LYS A 296 0.06 -31.05 -9.74
N GLU A 297 -1.18 -31.54 -9.89
CA GLU A 297 -1.80 -31.81 -11.19
C GLU A 297 -1.88 -30.56 -12.08
N ILE A 298 -2.25 -29.40 -11.51
CA ILE A 298 -2.26 -28.12 -12.24
C ILE A 298 -0.84 -27.74 -12.69
N CYS A 299 0.15 -27.89 -11.82
CA CYS A 299 1.54 -27.55 -12.17
C CYS A 299 2.02 -28.39 -13.35
N GLU A 300 1.67 -29.68 -13.39
CA GLU A 300 1.97 -30.57 -14.51
C GLU A 300 1.22 -30.15 -15.79
N LYS A 301 -0.09 -29.94 -15.71
CA LYS A 301 -0.94 -29.55 -16.86
C LYS A 301 -0.51 -28.23 -17.49
N LEU A 302 -0.13 -27.25 -16.67
CA LEU A 302 0.24 -25.90 -17.11
C LEU A 302 1.75 -25.70 -17.23
N ASN A 303 2.56 -26.74 -16.99
CA ASN A 303 4.02 -26.69 -16.99
C ASN A 303 4.60 -25.55 -16.11
N ILE A 304 4.04 -25.38 -14.92
CA ILE A 304 4.44 -24.35 -13.96
C ILE A 304 5.62 -24.86 -13.14
N LYS A 305 6.72 -24.10 -13.13
CA LYS A 305 7.87 -24.35 -12.25
C LYS A 305 7.70 -23.60 -10.94
N ILE A 306 7.82 -24.30 -9.83
CA ILE A 306 7.80 -23.67 -8.50
C ILE A 306 9.11 -22.93 -8.27
N ASN A 307 9.00 -21.73 -7.72
CA ASN A 307 10.15 -20.95 -7.29
C ASN A 307 10.47 -21.26 -5.82
N GLU A 308 11.51 -22.05 -5.60
CA GLU A 308 11.98 -22.45 -4.27
C GLU A 308 12.95 -21.42 -3.64
N LYS A 309 13.14 -20.26 -4.25
CA LYS A 309 14.02 -19.20 -3.71
C LYS A 309 13.26 -18.11 -2.97
N ASN A 310 11.99 -17.92 -3.30
CA ASN A 310 11.20 -16.82 -2.74
C ASN A 310 10.42 -17.28 -1.52
N LYS A 311 10.69 -16.66 -0.37
CA LYS A 311 9.89 -16.82 0.83
C LYS A 311 8.50 -16.20 0.62
N LYS A 312 7.48 -16.83 1.18
CA LYS A 312 6.09 -16.37 1.21
C LYS A 312 5.65 -16.24 2.65
N LEU A 313 4.83 -15.23 2.95
CA LEU A 313 4.20 -15.11 4.25
C LEU A 313 3.05 -16.12 4.34
N LEU A 314 3.15 -17.08 5.25
CA LEU A 314 2.19 -18.16 5.39
C LEU A 314 1.52 -18.14 6.77
N ASN A 315 0.19 -18.28 6.77
CA ASN A 315 -0.59 -18.62 7.95
C ASN A 315 -0.72 -20.15 7.99
N ALA A 316 0.18 -20.79 8.72
CA ALA A 316 0.23 -22.24 8.84
C ALA A 316 0.40 -22.68 10.31
N PHE A 317 0.07 -23.96 10.55
CA PHE A 317 0.09 -24.61 11.86
C PHE A 317 1.40 -25.34 12.16
N ASN A 318 2.38 -25.25 11.27
CA ASN A 318 3.69 -25.81 11.48
C ASN A 318 4.43 -25.08 12.62
N GLU A 319 5.41 -25.78 13.18
CA GLU A 319 6.33 -25.21 14.15
C GLU A 319 7.10 -24.05 13.53
N LYS A 320 7.22 -22.96 14.29
CA LYS A 320 7.92 -21.74 13.86
C LYS A 320 9.17 -21.60 14.68
N LYS A 321 10.29 -21.36 14.00
CA LYS A 321 11.59 -21.18 14.62
C LYS A 321 12.06 -19.75 14.44
N THR A 322 12.63 -19.17 15.49
CA THR A 322 13.24 -17.84 15.44
C THR A 322 12.24 -16.80 14.88
N MET A 323 11.04 -16.78 15.47
CA MET A 323 9.95 -15.91 15.01
C MET A 323 10.07 -14.49 15.55
#